data_AF-A0AA39SNS1-F1
#
_entry.id   AF-A0AA39SNS1-F1
#
_cell.length_a   1.000
_cell.length_b   1.000
_cell.length_c   1.000
_cell.angle_alpha   90.00
_cell.angle_beta   90.00
_cell.angle_gamma   90.00
#
_symmetry.space_group_name_H-M   'P 1'
#
loop_
_entity.id
_entity.type
_entity.pdbx_description
1 polymer ?
#
loop_
_entity_poly.entity_id
_entity_poly.type
_entity_poly.pdbx_seq_one_letter_code
_entity_poly.pdbx_strand_id
1 'polypeptide(L)'
;MDSIGIGVAIRDSTGKVLVAVLKSVRGFYSAELGELLAVREGLILASNCLVEMDATNVAASIKDNKASIGDAGFVLEDVKALCVKVQVSECHATPRSRNTMAYNQSRLKHKAS
;
A
#
# COMPACT_ATOMS: atom_id res chain seq x y z
N MET A 1 -9.93 -6.38 -19.97
CA MET A 1 -8.78 -5.54 -19.58
C MET A 1 -8.45 -5.91 -18.16
N ASP A 2 -7.21 -6.27 -17.87
CA ASP A 2 -6.82 -6.59 -16.50
C ASP A 2 -6.96 -5.37 -15.57
N SER A 3 -7.19 -5.63 -14.30
CA SER A 3 -7.30 -4.61 -13.28
C SER A 3 -6.72 -5.11 -11.97
N ILE A 4 -6.19 -4.20 -11.17
CA ILE A 4 -5.76 -4.48 -9.81
C ILE A 4 -6.73 -3.84 -8.82
N GLY A 5 -6.96 -4.52 -7.70
CA GLY A 5 -7.68 -3.95 -6.57
C GLY A 5 -6.71 -3.30 -5.60
N ILE A 6 -7.04 -2.08 -5.16
CA ILE A 6 -6.33 -1.36 -4.10
C ILE A 6 -7.23 -1.38 -2.87
N GLY A 7 -6.73 -1.97 -1.78
CA GLY A 7 -7.39 -1.98 -0.48
C GLY A 7 -6.49 -1.33 0.56
N VAL A 8 -7.01 -0.36 1.30
CA VAL A 8 -6.29 0.32 2.38
C VAL A 8 -7.23 0.46 3.58
N ALA A 9 -6.69 0.25 4.77
CA ALA A 9 -7.39 0.57 5.99
C ALA A 9 -6.51 1.35 6.96
N ILE A 10 -7.03 2.45 7.47
CA ILE A 10 -6.41 3.25 8.51
C ILE A 10 -7.13 2.93 9.82
N ARG A 11 -6.34 2.61 10.84
CA ARG A 11 -6.84 2.24 12.17
C ARG A 11 -6.21 3.13 13.23
N ASP A 12 -6.93 3.36 14.33
CA ASP A 12 -6.32 3.91 15.53
C ASP A 12 -5.48 2.86 16.27
N SER A 13 -4.83 3.26 17.36
CA SER A 13 -3.97 2.40 18.18
C SER A 13 -4.72 1.26 18.89
N THR A 14 -6.05 1.33 18.97
CA THR A 14 -6.89 0.25 19.52
C THR A 14 -7.29 -0.78 18.45
N GLY A 15 -6.93 -0.53 17.19
CA GLY A 15 -7.30 -1.35 16.05
C GLY A 15 -8.66 -1.01 15.45
N LYS A 16 -9.34 0.04 15.94
CA LYS A 16 -10.61 0.50 15.35
C LYS A 16 -10.34 1.15 14.00
N VAL A 17 -11.10 0.74 12.99
CA VAL A 17 -11.00 1.28 11.62
C VAL A 17 -11.59 2.68 11.58
N LEU A 18 -10.77 3.65 11.16
CA LEU A 18 -11.17 5.03 10.96
C LEU A 18 -11.54 5.29 9.50
N VAL A 19 -10.77 4.71 8.57
CA VAL A 19 -10.96 4.85 7.13
C VAL A 19 -10.71 3.52 6.45
N ALA A 20 -11.53 3.19 5.47
CA ALA A 20 -11.31 2.07 4.56
C ALA A 20 -11.47 2.56 3.12
N VAL A 21 -10.46 2.31 2.29
CA VAL A 21 -10.45 2.69 0.88
C VAL A 21 -10.40 1.43 0.04
N LEU A 22 -11.23 1.44 -1.00
CA LEU A 22 -11.31 0.35 -1.93
C LEU A 22 -11.50 0.86 -3.35
N LYS A 23 -10.44 0.74 -4.16
CA LYS A 23 -10.39 1.21 -5.56
C LYS A 23 -9.99 0.08 -6.51
N SER A 24 -10.29 0.26 -7.79
CA SER A 24 -9.82 -0.59 -8.88
C SER A 24 -9.09 0.28 -9.90
N VAL A 25 -7.91 -0.15 -10.34
CA VAL A 25 -7.17 0.55 -11.40
C VAL A 25 -7.08 -0.39 -12.59
N ARG A 26 -7.58 0.07 -13.74
CA ARG A 26 -7.56 -0.69 -15.00
C ARG A 26 -6.20 -0.54 -15.68
N GLY A 27 -5.63 -1.64 -16.14
CA GLY A 27 -4.33 -1.68 -16.80
C GLY A 27 -3.55 -2.96 -16.49
N PHE A 28 -2.41 -3.12 -17.15
CA PHE A 28 -1.48 -4.21 -16.90
C PHE A 28 -0.47 -3.75 -15.86
N TYR A 29 -0.69 -4.13 -14.60
CA TYR A 29 0.16 -3.77 -13.48
C TYR A 29 0.79 -5.01 -12.88
N SER A 30 2.07 -4.91 -12.48
CA SER A 30 2.69 -5.93 -11.65
C SER A 30 2.05 -5.94 -10.25
N ALA A 31 2.15 -7.08 -9.57
CA ALA A 31 1.72 -7.16 -8.17
C ALA A 31 2.46 -6.14 -7.30
N GLU A 32 3.76 -5.96 -7.50
CA GLU A 32 4.57 -4.97 -6.80
C GLU A 32 4.07 -3.54 -6.99
N LEU A 33 3.77 -3.14 -8.23
CA LEU A 33 3.22 -1.82 -8.51
C LEU A 33 1.84 -1.64 -7.87
N GLY A 34 1.01 -2.68 -7.82
CA GLY A 34 -0.28 -2.62 -7.14
C GLY A 34 -0.16 -2.40 -5.63
N GLU A 35 0.79 -3.07 -4.98
CA GLU A 35 1.08 -2.88 -3.56
C GLU A 35 1.64 -1.47 -3.29
N LEU A 36 2.55 -0.97 -4.14
CA LEU A 36 3.07 0.40 -4.04
C LEU A 36 1.97 1.46 -4.17
N LEU A 37 1.03 1.27 -5.11
CA LEU A 37 -0.12 2.16 -5.26
C LEU A 37 -1.05 2.11 -4.05
N ALA A 38 -1.21 0.95 -3.41
CA ALA A 38 -1.98 0.83 -2.18
C ALA A 38 -1.33 1.58 -1.02
N VAL A 39 -0.01 1.44 -0.84
CA VAL A 39 0.73 2.19 0.18
C VAL A 39 0.60 3.69 -0.07
N ARG A 40 0.85 4.13 -1.31
CA ARG A 40 0.71 5.53 -1.73
C ARG A 40 -0.67 6.10 -1.38
N GLU A 41 -1.73 5.38 -1.70
CA GLU A 41 -3.10 5.81 -1.42
C GLU A 41 -3.34 5.96 0.10
N GLY A 42 -2.81 5.05 0.92
CA GLY A 42 -2.87 5.19 2.37
C GLY A 42 -2.11 6.39 2.91
N LEU A 43 -0.91 6.65 2.38
CA LEU A 43 -0.08 7.80 2.80
C LEU A 43 -0.66 9.15 2.41
N ILE A 44 -1.48 9.21 1.35
CA ILE A 44 -2.20 10.45 1.00
C ILE A 44 -3.26 10.78 2.06
N LEU A 45 -3.77 9.77 2.78
CA LEU A 45 -4.90 9.90 3.70
C LEU A 45 -4.49 9.87 5.18
N ALA A 46 -3.25 9.45 5.48
CA ALA A 46 -2.75 9.29 6.84
C ALA A 46 -1.48 10.11 7.08
N SER A 47 -1.27 10.53 8.33
CA SER A 47 -0.05 11.15 8.81
C SER A 47 0.27 10.68 10.22
N ASN A 48 1.53 10.71 10.63
CA ASN A 48 2.02 10.23 11.92
C ASN A 48 1.59 8.78 12.19
N CYS A 49 1.87 7.90 11.22
CA CYS A 49 1.37 6.52 11.22
C CYS A 49 2.48 5.48 11.09
N LEU A 50 2.16 4.25 11.46
CA LEU A 50 2.90 3.05 11.09
C LEU A 50 2.19 2.40 9.90
N VAL A 51 2.95 1.98 8.89
CA VAL A 51 2.42 1.30 7.70
C VAL A 51 2.60 -0.21 7.86
N GLU A 52 1.51 -0.97 7.79
CA GLU A 52 1.53 -2.43 7.77
C GLU A 52 1.18 -2.95 6.37
N MET A 53 1.96 -3.89 5.85
CA MET A 53 1.70 -4.53 4.56
C MET A 53 2.17 -5.98 4.55
N ASP A 54 1.60 -6.83 3.70
CA ASP A 54 1.98 -8.23 3.53
C ASP A 54 3.00 -8.46 2.41
N ALA A 55 3.32 -7.41 1.64
CA ALA A 55 4.35 -7.39 0.62
C ALA A 55 5.73 -7.11 1.24
N THR A 56 6.43 -8.17 1.67
CA THR A 56 7.76 -8.08 2.29
C THR A 56 8.80 -7.40 1.39
N ASN A 57 8.74 -7.66 0.07
CA ASN A 57 9.59 -7.01 -0.92
C ASN A 57 9.38 -5.50 -0.97
N VAL A 58 8.12 -5.04 -0.96
CA VAL A 58 7.79 -3.60 -0.98
C VAL A 58 8.23 -2.93 0.31
N ALA A 59 7.96 -3.55 1.47
CA ALA A 59 8.42 -3.03 2.76
C ALA A 59 9.95 -2.88 2.82
N ALA A 60 10.69 -3.84 2.24
CA ALA A 60 12.14 -3.76 2.12
C ALA A 60 12.59 -2.66 1.14
N SER A 61 11.97 -2.56 -0.03
CA SER A 61 12.28 -1.55 -1.05
C SER A 61 12.06 -0.11 -0.57
N ILE A 62 11.06 0.13 0.28
CA ILE A 62 10.82 1.46 0.87
C ILE A 62 11.97 1.86 1.82
N LYS A 63 12.58 0.89 2.50
CA LYS A 63 13.71 1.11 3.42
C LYS A 63 15.07 1.16 2.71
N ASP A 64 15.17 0.62 1.50
CA ASP A 64 16.41 0.64 0.73
C ASP A 64 16.61 2.00 0.03
N ASN A 65 17.85 2.48 0.01
CA ASN A 65 18.25 3.71 -0.68
C ASN A 65 18.60 3.48 -2.16
N LYS A 66 18.44 2.25 -2.67
CA LYS A 66 18.65 1.96 -4.08
C LYS A 66 17.59 2.63 -4.95
N ALA A 67 18.06 3.27 -6.00
CA ALA A 67 17.21 3.71 -7.09
C ALA A 67 16.61 2.49 -7.80
N SER A 68 15.29 2.50 -7.98
CA SER A 68 14.59 1.50 -8.79
C SER A 68 14.25 2.09 -10.16
N ILE A 69 14.39 1.27 -11.21
CA ILE A 69 14.16 1.68 -12.61
C ILE A 69 12.77 1.18 -13.03
N GLY A 70 12.03 1.98 -13.81
CA GLY A 70 10.72 1.61 -14.35
C GLY A 70 9.55 2.27 -13.63
N ASP A 71 8.34 1.90 -14.02
CA ASP A 71 7.07 2.41 -13.48
C ASP A 71 6.94 2.18 -11.96
N ALA A 72 7.25 0.98 -11.49
CA ALA A 72 7.31 0.66 -10.06
C ALA A 72 8.36 1.52 -9.33
N GLY A 73 9.48 1.85 -9.98
CA GLY A 73 10.51 2.71 -9.41
C GLY A 73 10.04 4.14 -9.17
N PHE A 74 9.33 4.74 -10.13
CA PHE A 74 8.76 6.07 -9.95
C PHE A 74 7.73 6.13 -8.81
N VAL A 75 6.87 5.12 -8.70
CA VAL A 75 5.89 5.05 -7.60
C VAL A 75 6.57 4.79 -6.25
N LEU A 76 7.63 3.97 -6.22
CA LEU A 76 8.43 3.75 -5.02
C LEU A 76 9.06 5.04 -4.50
N GLU A 77 9.65 5.85 -5.37
CA GLU A 77 10.25 7.13 -4.96
C GLU A 77 9.19 8.13 -4.45
N ASP A 78 8.00 8.17 -5.08
CA ASP A 78 6.88 8.96 -4.55
C ASP A 78 6.41 8.45 -3.17
N VAL A 79 6.33 7.13 -2.97
CA VAL A 79 6.02 6.53 -1.66
C VAL A 79 7.08 6.91 -0.62
N LYS A 80 8.38 6.82 -0.93
CA LYS A 80 9.45 7.24 -0.01
C LYS A 80 9.33 8.72 0.36
N ALA A 81 9.08 9.59 -0.62
CA ALA A 81 8.87 11.01 -0.38
C ALA A 81 7.64 11.27 0.51
N LEU A 82 6.54 10.55 0.28
CA LEU A 82 5.35 10.63 1.11
C LEU A 82 5.61 10.14 2.53
N CYS A 83 6.35 9.04 2.72
CA CYS A 83 6.72 8.53 4.05
C CYS A 83 7.42 9.61 4.90
N VAL A 84 8.36 10.34 4.29
CA VAL A 84 9.04 11.46 4.97
C VAL A 84 8.06 12.59 5.25
N LYS A 85 7.26 12.99 4.23
CA LYS A 85 6.32 14.11 4.33
C LYS A 85 5.26 13.91 5.42
N VAL A 86 4.74 12.70 5.56
CA VAL A 86 3.65 12.39 6.49
C VAL A 86 4.13 11.75 7.79
N GLN A 87 5.44 11.74 8.03
CA GLN A 87 6.05 11.29 9.28
C GLN A 87 5.70 9.82 9.60
N VAL A 88 5.90 8.95 8.60
CA VAL A 88 5.78 7.50 8.81
C VAL A 88 6.88 7.05 9.76
N SER A 89 6.50 6.44 10.88
CA SER A 89 7.45 5.95 11.89
C SER A 89 8.12 4.64 11.46
N GLU A 90 7.37 3.75 10.83
CA GLU A 90 7.85 2.46 10.37
C GLU A 90 7.00 1.91 9.22
N CYS A 91 7.64 1.20 8.29
CA CYS A 91 6.97 0.27 7.37
C CYS A 91 7.25 -1.17 7.83
N HIS A 92 6.21 -1.87 8.27
CA HIS A 92 6.30 -3.20 8.86
C HIS A 92 5.68 -4.24 7.93
N ALA A 93 6.44 -5.30 7.65
CA ALA A 93 5.93 -6.44 6.93
C ALA A 93 5.16 -7.37 7.89
N THR A 94 3.86 -7.54 7.67
CA THR A 94 2.99 -8.36 8.51
C THR A 94 2.41 -9.53 7.71
N PRO A 95 2.21 -10.71 8.31
CA PRO A 95 1.57 -11.82 7.61
C PRO A 95 0.17 -11.42 7.09
N ARG A 96 -0.22 -11.92 5.92
CA ARG A 96 -1.55 -11.67 5.34
C ARG A 96 -2.71 -12.01 6.29
N SER A 97 -2.54 -12.98 7.19
CA SER A 97 -3.52 -13.30 8.24
C SER A 97 -3.78 -12.15 9.22
N ARG A 98 -2.86 -11.20 9.34
CA ARG A 98 -2.99 -9.95 10.12
C ARG A 98 -3.34 -8.74 9.27
N ASN A 99 -3.23 -8.84 7.94
CA ASN A 99 -3.66 -7.83 6.96
C ASN A 99 -4.95 -8.22 6.20
N THR A 100 -5.82 -9.03 6.81
CA THR A 100 -6.98 -9.64 6.13
C THR A 100 -7.99 -8.61 5.64
N MET A 101 -8.17 -7.49 6.32
CA MET A 101 -9.13 -6.46 5.92
C MET A 101 -8.73 -5.80 4.60
N ALA A 102 -7.52 -5.27 4.50
CA ALA A 102 -7.02 -4.64 3.27
C ALA A 102 -6.96 -5.65 2.11
N TYR A 103 -6.52 -6.89 2.39
CA TYR A 103 -6.46 -7.97 1.41
C TYR A 103 -7.85 -8.41 0.91
N ASN A 104 -8.84 -8.55 1.79
CA ASN A 104 -10.19 -8.92 1.39
C ASN A 104 -10.85 -7.79 0.59
N GLN A 105 -10.60 -6.54 0.97
CA GLN A 105 -11.07 -5.37 0.24
C GLN A 105 -10.50 -5.37 -1.19
N SER A 106 -9.19 -5.43 -1.36
CA SER A 106 -8.56 -5.43 -2.70
C SER A 106 -9.12 -6.53 -3.61
N ARG A 107 -9.32 -7.75 -3.07
CA ARG A 107 -9.93 -8.86 -3.82
C ARG A 107 -11.37 -8.62 -4.25
N LEU A 108 -12.19 -7.95 -3.43
CA LEU A 108 -13.59 -7.69 -3.76
C LEU A 108 -13.73 -6.80 -5.00
N LYS A 109 -12.86 -5.79 -5.18
CA LYS A 109 -12.91 -4.93 -6.37
C LYS A 109 -12.33 -5.56 -7.62
N HIS A 110 -11.28 -6.37 -7.50
CA HIS A 110 -10.74 -7.10 -8.65
C HIS A 110 -11.81 -8.02 -9.27
N LYS A 111 -12.67 -8.65 -8.46
CA LYS A 111 -13.73 -9.55 -8.98
C LYS A 111 -14.96 -8.82 -9.54
N ALA A 112 -15.14 -7.55 -9.23
CA ALA A 112 -16.30 -6.75 -9.62
C ALA A 112 -16.07 -5.84 -10.83
N SER A 113 -14.87 -5.88 -11.43
CA SER A 113 -14.43 -5.05 -12.57
C SER A 113 -14.40 -5.85 -13.85
#